data_AF-A0A4Q3DHM4-F1
#
_entry.id   AF-A0A4Q3DHM4-F1
#
_cell.length_a   1.000
_cell.length_b   1.000
_cell.length_c   1.000
_cell.angle_alpha   90.00
_cell.angle_beta   90.00
_cell.angle_gamma   90.00
#
_symmetry.space_group_name_H-M   'P 1'
#
loop_
_entity.id
_entity.type
_entity.pdbx_description
1 polymer ?
#
loop_
_entity_poly.entity_id
_entity_poly.type
_entity_poly.pdbx_seq_one_letter_code
_entity_poly.pdbx_strand_id
1 'polypeptide(L)'
;VEVRALEGDFPYYGTIETTPASAANTFRKNKQVLADRNLMLQFNAQPGDSLKIGNVTFTIAGTLDKAPGQTSLAASVAPVVYMPLAYLQQTGLMARGSRIGYSYYIKYDRNENIEKLTPKIEPRIEKEDFDLQTVASQKEKTTRSFEDLTNFLALVGFIALLLGCIGVASSIHIYVREKLKAIAIMRCLGVKSAEAFLIYLIQIVIIGFIGSVIGAALGTVIQQLLPIAFKDFLPIDITVEISWSSIGTGIILGVVISLLFAMLPLVSVRNISPLNTLRVSDDAVSSKRDPLKWLVYALILAFVLIFTKLQLDSWKQAIAFTSFVLIAFLVLTGVATLIMWLLRKFLPLSWSYLLRQGFANLYRPNNQTIILLVSIGLGTAFISTLFFIQSILLSRINLSSGGNQPNLILFDIQTNQQQQIVDLTKNQHLPVFGMVPIVTIRLQELNGKTADVYKKDTSLKIPKQVFSREYRVTYRDSLVSSETIAAGKWIGKVAANAAEIPISVENKFAEHNHLKIGDKLLFNVQGVFMTTKIASMRKVNWNRIQTNFLVLFPKGVLDQAP
;
A
#
# COMPACT_ATOMS: atom_id res chain seq x y z
N VAL A 1 -21.52 19.82 13.14
CA VAL A 1 -22.53 18.75 13.17
C VAL A 1 -23.06 18.57 11.76
N GLU A 2 -23.11 17.35 11.25
CA GLU A 2 -23.65 17.00 9.93
C GLU A 2 -25.04 16.37 10.12
N VAL A 3 -26.05 16.83 9.38
CA VAL A 3 -27.40 16.26 9.45
C VAL A 3 -27.61 15.34 8.25
N ARG A 4 -27.94 14.08 8.51
CA ARG A 4 -28.22 13.07 7.48
C ARG A 4 -29.67 12.67 7.53
N ALA A 5 -30.37 12.98 6.44
CA ALA A 5 -31.76 12.62 6.27
C ALA A 5 -31.85 11.31 5.47
N LEU A 6 -32.49 10.28 6.04
CA LEU A 6 -32.57 8.94 5.44
C LEU A 6 -34.00 8.56 5.05
N GLU A 7 -34.11 7.81 3.96
CA GLU A 7 -35.33 7.17 3.47
C GLU A 7 -35.02 5.74 3.00
N GLY A 8 -36.02 4.85 3.07
CA GLY A 8 -35.94 3.48 2.59
C GLY A 8 -35.07 2.55 3.45
N ASP A 9 -34.57 1.50 2.81
CA ASP A 9 -33.93 0.34 3.46
C ASP A 9 -32.41 0.47 3.63
N PHE A 10 -31.81 1.62 3.29
CA PHE A 10 -30.39 1.83 3.54
C PHE A 10 -30.11 1.78 5.05
N PRO A 11 -29.07 1.09 5.55
CA PRO A 11 -27.98 0.45 4.80
C PRO A 11 -28.31 -0.95 4.26
N TYR A 12 -27.95 -1.22 3.00
CA TYR A 12 -28.13 -2.53 2.37
C TYR A 12 -27.13 -3.61 2.84
N TYR A 13 -26.01 -3.17 3.40
CA TYR A 13 -24.94 -4.00 3.93
C TYR A 13 -24.54 -3.48 5.31
N GLY A 14 -24.44 -4.38 6.29
CA GLY A 14 -24.24 -4.02 7.69
C GLY A 14 -25.49 -3.40 8.33
N THR A 15 -25.35 -2.96 9.59
CA THR A 15 -26.44 -2.41 10.39
C THR A 15 -26.01 -1.11 11.07
N ILE A 16 -26.95 -0.21 11.31
CA ILE A 16 -26.72 0.96 12.18
C ILE A 16 -26.76 0.45 13.63
N GLU A 17 -25.62 0.54 14.33
CA GLU A 17 -25.50 0.15 15.73
C GLU A 17 -25.87 1.35 16.60
N THR A 18 -26.85 1.14 17.48
CA THR A 18 -27.39 2.18 18.35
C THR A 18 -27.59 1.66 19.75
N THR A 19 -27.57 2.56 20.72
CA THR A 19 -27.93 2.29 22.11
C THR A 19 -29.13 3.16 22.49
N PRO A 20 -30.33 2.60 22.70
CA PRO A 20 -30.71 1.17 22.61
C PRO A 20 -30.83 0.66 21.15
N ALA A 21 -30.62 -0.64 20.92
CA ALA A 21 -30.57 -1.24 19.57
C ALA A 21 -31.85 -1.07 18.75
N SER A 22 -33.01 -0.96 19.40
CA SER A 22 -34.30 -0.69 18.74
C SER A 22 -34.33 0.68 18.04
N ALA A 23 -33.53 1.64 18.51
CA ALA A 23 -33.51 3.01 18.02
C ALA A 23 -33.17 3.07 16.53
N ALA A 24 -32.31 2.17 16.03
CA ALA A 24 -31.95 2.05 14.61
C ALA A 24 -33.16 1.88 13.66
N ASN A 25 -34.26 1.31 14.16
CA ASN A 25 -35.48 1.09 13.37
C ASN A 25 -36.58 2.11 13.71
N THR A 26 -36.73 2.48 14.99
CA THR A 26 -37.82 3.36 15.43
C THR A 26 -37.66 4.79 14.94
N PHE A 27 -36.41 5.29 14.84
CA PHE A 27 -36.17 6.69 14.46
C PHE A 27 -36.74 7.03 13.08
N ARG A 28 -36.81 6.06 12.16
CA ARG A 28 -37.30 6.23 10.79
C ARG A 28 -38.81 6.43 10.69
N LYS A 29 -39.56 5.81 11.60
CA LYS A 29 -41.02 5.79 11.57
C LYS A 29 -41.63 6.95 12.34
N ASN A 30 -40.92 7.45 13.35
CA ASN A 30 -41.41 8.49 14.25
C ASN A 30 -40.66 9.81 14.01
N LYS A 31 -41.15 10.89 14.61
CA LYS A 31 -40.45 12.19 14.64
C LYS A 31 -39.28 12.16 15.64
N GLN A 32 -38.31 11.29 15.35
CA GLN A 32 -37.19 10.95 16.22
C GLN A 32 -35.86 11.04 15.47
N VAL A 33 -34.76 11.16 16.22
CA VAL A 33 -33.40 11.27 15.66
C VAL A 33 -32.41 10.37 16.39
N LEU A 34 -31.34 10.00 15.70
CA LEU A 34 -30.17 9.38 16.32
C LEU A 34 -29.04 10.40 16.35
N ALA A 35 -28.43 10.57 17.52
CA ALA A 35 -27.33 11.51 17.71
C ALA A 35 -26.02 10.75 17.97
N ASP A 36 -24.95 11.18 17.29
CA ASP A 36 -23.60 10.65 17.50
C ASP A 36 -23.19 10.68 18.97
N ARG A 37 -22.49 9.64 19.42
CA ARG A 37 -21.99 9.52 20.80
C ARG A 37 -21.18 10.72 21.26
N ASN A 38 -20.34 11.31 20.40
CA ASN A 38 -19.55 12.48 20.76
C ASN A 38 -20.45 13.70 21.01
N LEU A 39 -21.51 13.86 20.22
CA LEU A 39 -22.48 14.94 20.41
C LEU A 39 -23.28 14.76 21.70
N MET A 40 -23.69 13.52 21.99
CA MET A 40 -24.36 13.19 23.25
C MET A 40 -23.49 13.52 24.46
N LEU A 41 -22.20 13.16 24.42
CA LEU A 41 -21.24 13.46 25.49
C LEU A 41 -20.95 14.96 25.61
N GLN A 42 -20.76 15.66 24.49
CA GLN A 42 -20.44 17.09 24.47
C GLN A 42 -21.54 17.94 25.12
N PHE A 43 -22.80 17.57 24.91
CA PHE A 43 -23.96 18.28 25.45
C PHE A 43 -24.57 17.60 26.68
N ASN A 44 -23.95 16.52 27.17
CA ASN A 44 -24.47 15.68 28.26
C ASN A 44 -25.95 15.26 28.06
N ALA A 45 -26.30 14.95 26.80
CA ALA A 45 -27.65 14.57 26.39
C ALA A 45 -27.89 13.07 26.55
N GLN A 46 -29.15 12.67 26.76
CA GLN A 46 -29.59 11.29 26.93
C GLN A 46 -30.71 10.91 25.93
N PRO A 47 -30.86 9.61 25.58
CA PRO A 47 -32.02 9.15 24.84
C PRO A 47 -33.31 9.53 25.56
N GLY A 48 -34.25 10.14 24.83
CA GLY A 48 -35.48 10.74 25.38
C GLY A 48 -35.46 12.27 25.41
N ASP A 49 -34.27 12.90 25.40
CA ASP A 49 -34.16 14.35 25.37
C ASP A 49 -34.62 14.94 24.03
N SER A 50 -34.89 16.25 24.03
CA SER A 50 -35.27 16.98 22.83
C SER A 50 -34.07 17.59 22.11
N LEU A 51 -33.96 17.37 20.81
CA LEU A 51 -32.96 17.96 19.93
C LEU A 51 -33.64 18.83 18.86
N LYS A 52 -33.27 20.11 18.79
CA LYS A 52 -33.79 21.02 17.77
C LYS A 52 -32.86 21.02 16.55
N ILE A 53 -33.41 20.70 15.39
CA ILE A 53 -32.71 20.73 14.09
C ILE A 53 -33.42 21.74 13.19
N GLY A 54 -32.74 22.86 12.93
CA GLY A 54 -33.35 24.00 12.25
C GLY A 54 -34.60 24.48 13.02
N ASN A 55 -35.76 24.45 12.37
CA ASN A 55 -37.04 24.87 12.93
C ASN A 55 -37.82 23.75 13.63
N VAL A 56 -37.34 22.50 13.60
CA VAL A 56 -38.10 21.35 14.08
C VAL A 56 -37.43 20.73 15.29
N THR A 57 -38.21 20.47 16.34
CA THR A 57 -37.77 19.72 17.51
C THR A 57 -38.10 18.23 17.34
N PHE A 58 -37.09 17.40 17.58
CA PHE A 58 -37.16 15.94 17.55
C PHE A 58 -36.84 15.37 18.94
N THR A 59 -37.30 14.15 19.20
CA THR A 59 -36.86 13.38 20.37
C THR A 59 -35.67 12.49 19.99
N ILE A 60 -34.64 12.46 20.82
CA ILE A 60 -33.49 11.57 20.62
C ILE A 60 -33.93 10.13 20.92
N ALA A 61 -33.98 9.28 19.91
CA ALA A 61 -34.37 7.87 20.08
C ALA A 61 -33.24 7.02 20.69
N GLY A 62 -31.99 7.38 20.43
CA GLY A 62 -30.83 6.63 20.89
C GLY A 62 -29.52 7.26 20.47
N THR A 63 -28.45 6.79 21.11
CA THR A 63 -27.08 7.14 20.76
C THR A 63 -26.65 6.33 19.54
N LEU A 64 -26.04 6.99 18.57
CA LEU A 64 -25.41 6.36 17.42
C LEU A 64 -23.97 5.96 17.79
N ASP A 65 -23.71 4.66 17.84
CA ASP A 65 -22.37 4.12 18.12
C ASP A 65 -21.61 3.85 16.82
N LYS A 66 -22.28 3.32 15.78
CA LYS A 66 -21.66 3.03 14.48
C LYS A 66 -22.67 3.02 13.34
N ALA A 67 -22.30 3.60 12.21
CA ALA A 67 -23.09 3.55 10.96
C ALA A 67 -22.23 3.02 9.79
N PRO A 68 -22.79 2.20 8.89
CA PRO A 68 -22.09 1.80 7.67
C PRO A 68 -21.66 3.01 6.84
N GLY A 69 -20.40 3.03 6.40
CA GLY A 69 -19.81 4.14 5.66
C GLY A 69 -19.30 5.31 6.51
N GLN A 70 -19.43 5.25 7.84
CA GLN A 70 -18.84 6.23 8.76
C GLN A 70 -17.59 5.64 9.41
N THR A 71 -16.45 6.33 9.29
CA THR A 71 -15.22 5.97 10.03
C THR A 71 -15.20 6.71 11.37
N SER A 72 -14.63 6.09 12.40
CA SER A 72 -14.52 6.71 13.74
C SER A 72 -13.77 8.04 13.71
N LEU A 73 -12.81 8.20 12.79
CA LEU A 73 -12.07 9.44 12.58
C LEU A 73 -12.92 10.54 11.92
N ALA A 74 -13.87 10.19 11.05
CA ALA A 74 -14.79 11.17 10.47
C ALA A 74 -15.82 11.66 11.51
N ALA A 75 -16.29 10.75 12.37
CA ALA A 75 -17.26 11.05 13.44
C ALA A 75 -16.70 12.05 14.48
N SER A 76 -15.39 12.08 14.71
CA SER A 76 -14.76 13.03 15.64
C SER A 76 -14.66 14.46 15.07
N VAL A 77 -14.58 14.62 13.74
CA VAL A 77 -14.45 15.94 13.09
C VAL A 77 -15.80 16.58 12.86
N ALA A 78 -16.79 15.80 12.45
CA ALA A 78 -18.16 16.26 12.21
C ALA A 78 -19.14 15.23 12.78
N PRO A 79 -19.59 15.39 14.05
CA PRO A 79 -20.59 14.51 14.63
C PRO A 79 -21.87 14.52 13.77
N VAL A 80 -22.44 13.34 13.55
CA VAL A 80 -23.59 13.14 12.66
C VAL A 80 -24.90 13.02 13.44
N VAL A 81 -25.98 13.58 12.91
CA VAL A 81 -27.34 13.36 13.40
C VAL A 81 -28.17 12.75 12.28
N TYR A 82 -28.72 11.57 12.50
CA TYR A 82 -29.63 10.92 11.56
C TYR A 82 -31.09 11.30 11.85
N MET A 83 -31.80 11.69 10.81
CA MET A 83 -33.23 12.03 10.85
C MET A 83 -34.00 11.40 9.68
N PRO A 84 -35.33 11.25 9.75
CA PRO A 84 -36.13 10.82 8.61
C PRO A 84 -36.20 11.90 7.53
N LEU A 85 -36.10 11.51 6.26
CA LEU A 85 -36.14 12.43 5.12
C LEU A 85 -37.45 13.23 5.02
N ALA A 86 -38.57 12.63 5.43
CA ALA A 86 -39.89 13.26 5.42
C ALA A 86 -39.95 14.59 6.19
N TYR A 87 -39.10 14.78 7.21
CA TYR A 87 -39.09 16.01 8.01
C TYR A 87 -38.05 17.03 7.54
N LEU A 88 -37.18 16.70 6.56
CA LEU A 88 -36.07 17.57 6.15
C LEU A 88 -36.57 18.95 5.68
N GLN A 89 -37.63 18.98 4.86
CA GLN A 89 -38.17 20.23 4.34
C GLN A 89 -38.71 21.15 5.46
N GLN A 90 -39.31 20.57 6.50
CA GLN A 90 -39.85 21.32 7.65
C GLN A 90 -38.75 21.95 8.50
N THR A 91 -37.53 21.41 8.49
CA THR A 91 -36.41 21.98 9.26
C THR A 91 -36.00 23.37 8.80
N GLY A 92 -36.34 23.76 7.56
CA GLY A 92 -35.87 25.02 6.97
C GLY A 92 -34.38 25.02 6.62
N LEU A 93 -33.69 23.88 6.77
CA LEU A 93 -32.27 23.75 6.42
C LEU A 93 -32.03 23.68 4.90
N MET A 94 -33.09 23.53 4.09
CA MET A 94 -33.00 23.60 2.63
C MET A 94 -33.14 25.05 2.13
N ALA A 95 -32.25 25.92 2.59
CA ALA A 95 -32.24 27.34 2.20
C ALA A 95 -31.09 27.68 1.25
N ARG A 96 -31.19 28.82 0.55
CA ARG A 96 -30.11 29.34 -0.31
C ARG A 96 -28.84 29.54 0.53
N GLY A 97 -27.72 28.98 0.07
CA GLY A 97 -26.44 28.97 0.79
C GLY A 97 -26.16 27.68 1.56
N SER A 98 -27.16 26.80 1.72
CA SER A 98 -26.98 25.48 2.34
C SER A 98 -26.23 24.55 1.39
N ARG A 99 -25.27 23.79 1.93
CA ARG A 99 -24.58 22.73 1.19
C ARG A 99 -25.36 21.43 1.35
N ILE A 100 -26.08 21.04 0.31
CA ILE A 100 -26.91 19.84 0.29
C ILE A 100 -26.27 18.82 -0.65
N GLY A 101 -25.96 17.64 -0.12
CA GLY A 101 -25.50 16.49 -0.90
C GLY A 101 -26.61 15.46 -0.99
N TYR A 102 -26.86 14.95 -2.20
CA TYR A 102 -27.77 13.83 -2.41
C TYR A 102 -26.95 12.58 -2.71
N SER A 103 -27.25 11.49 -2.02
CA SER A 103 -26.59 10.21 -2.22
C SER A 103 -27.65 9.14 -2.43
N TYR A 104 -27.60 8.50 -3.59
CA TYR A 104 -28.49 7.41 -3.95
C TYR A 104 -27.72 6.10 -3.85
N TYR A 105 -28.16 5.22 -2.96
CA TYR A 105 -27.58 3.90 -2.81
C TYR A 105 -28.42 2.89 -3.59
N ILE A 106 -27.76 2.05 -4.39
CA ILE A 106 -28.44 1.03 -5.20
C ILE A 106 -27.82 -0.32 -4.86
N LYS A 107 -28.68 -1.28 -4.49
CA LYS A 107 -28.30 -2.69 -4.34
C LYS A 107 -28.58 -3.41 -5.67
N TYR A 108 -27.56 -4.05 -6.21
CA TYR A 108 -27.64 -4.86 -7.42
C TYR A 108 -27.53 -6.35 -7.08
N ASP A 109 -27.95 -7.23 -8.00
CA ASP A 109 -27.84 -8.67 -7.84
C ASP A 109 -26.39 -9.14 -8.04
N ARG A 110 -25.94 -10.13 -7.25
CA ARG A 110 -24.54 -10.61 -7.19
C ARG A 110 -24.01 -11.17 -8.52
N ASN A 111 -24.90 -11.53 -9.45
CA ASN A 111 -24.53 -12.10 -10.75
C ASN A 111 -24.14 -11.05 -11.80
N GLU A 112 -24.36 -9.76 -11.54
CA GLU A 112 -23.98 -8.70 -12.47
C GLU A 112 -22.53 -8.22 -12.24
N ASN A 113 -21.71 -8.27 -13.30
CA ASN A 113 -20.34 -7.76 -13.23
C ASN A 113 -20.32 -6.23 -13.40
N ILE A 114 -20.45 -5.52 -12.27
CA ILE A 114 -20.44 -4.05 -12.22
C ILE A 114 -19.14 -3.45 -12.79
N GLU A 115 -18.00 -4.12 -12.71
CA GLU A 115 -16.74 -3.63 -13.28
C GLU A 115 -16.80 -3.50 -14.80
N LYS A 116 -17.59 -4.36 -15.48
CA LYS A 116 -17.81 -4.27 -16.93
C LYS A 116 -18.90 -3.26 -17.32
N LEU A 117 -19.82 -2.97 -16.40
CA LEU A 117 -20.95 -2.08 -16.61
C LEU A 117 -20.58 -0.60 -16.37
N THR A 118 -19.78 -0.34 -15.34
CA THR A 118 -19.37 1.00 -14.89
C THR A 118 -18.82 1.85 -16.03
N PRO A 119 -17.85 1.39 -16.85
CA PRO A 119 -17.27 2.22 -17.92
C PRO A 119 -18.26 2.59 -19.02
N LYS A 120 -19.37 1.86 -19.16
CA LYS A 120 -20.41 2.13 -20.16
C LYS A 120 -21.42 3.17 -19.70
N ILE A 121 -21.68 3.23 -18.39
CA ILE A 121 -22.70 4.09 -17.79
C ILE A 121 -22.09 5.40 -17.30
N GLU A 122 -20.85 5.36 -16.80
CA GLU A 122 -20.12 6.51 -16.25
C GLU A 122 -20.18 7.75 -17.16
N PRO A 123 -19.95 7.68 -18.49
CA PRO A 123 -20.04 8.86 -19.35
C PRO A 123 -21.44 9.49 -19.43
N ARG A 124 -22.50 8.69 -19.25
CA ARG A 124 -23.89 9.18 -19.23
C ARG A 124 -24.23 9.83 -17.89
N ILE A 125 -23.76 9.25 -16.79
CA ILE A 125 -23.94 9.77 -15.44
C ILE A 125 -23.17 11.09 -15.26
N GLU A 126 -21.91 11.14 -15.72
CA GLU A 126 -21.10 12.36 -15.69
C GLU A 126 -21.69 13.49 -16.53
N LYS A 127 -22.43 13.17 -17.60
CA LYS A 127 -23.12 14.18 -18.41
C LYS A 127 -24.20 14.92 -17.61
N GLU A 128 -24.82 14.24 -16.66
CA GLU A 128 -25.87 14.76 -15.77
C GLU A 128 -25.28 15.26 -14.43
N ASP A 129 -23.96 15.48 -14.34
CA ASP A 129 -23.25 15.97 -13.16
C ASP A 129 -23.37 15.06 -11.90
N PHE A 130 -23.63 13.77 -12.08
CA PHE A 130 -23.58 12.77 -11.00
C PHE A 130 -22.19 12.13 -10.90
N ASP A 131 -21.78 11.76 -9.68
CA ASP A 131 -20.59 10.94 -9.42
C ASP A 131 -21.01 9.49 -9.18
N LEU A 132 -20.38 8.54 -9.88
CA LEU A 132 -20.64 7.11 -9.73
C LEU A 132 -19.55 6.48 -8.86
N GLN A 133 -19.95 5.95 -7.70
CA GLN A 133 -19.05 5.23 -6.82
C GLN A 133 -19.50 3.78 -6.66
N THR A 134 -18.56 2.85 -6.83
CA THR A 134 -18.81 1.41 -6.69
C THR A 134 -18.09 0.89 -5.45
N VAL A 135 -18.54 -0.27 -4.95
CA VAL A 135 -17.86 -0.94 -3.82
C VAL A 135 -16.41 -1.26 -4.18
N ALA A 136 -16.13 -1.62 -5.43
CA ALA A 136 -14.78 -1.88 -5.93
C ALA A 136 -13.90 -0.61 -5.91
N SER A 137 -14.40 0.52 -6.41
CA SER A 137 -13.62 1.77 -6.43
C SER A 137 -13.40 2.35 -5.03
N GLN A 138 -14.35 2.17 -4.12
CA GLN A 138 -14.19 2.55 -2.71
C GLN A 138 -13.18 1.63 -1.98
N LYS A 139 -13.20 0.33 -2.28
CA LYS A 139 -12.20 -0.63 -1.79
C LYS A 139 -10.81 -0.22 -2.25
N GLU A 140 -10.60 0.07 -3.53
CA GLU A 140 -9.30 0.50 -4.08
C GLU A 140 -8.74 1.74 -3.36
N LYS A 141 -9.58 2.76 -3.09
CA LYS A 141 -9.18 3.97 -2.37
C LYS A 141 -8.76 3.71 -0.92
N THR A 142 -9.37 2.73 -0.25
CA THR A 142 -9.06 2.35 1.14
C THR A 142 -7.90 1.36 1.23
N THR A 143 -7.60 0.66 0.13
CA THR A 143 -6.73 -0.51 0.14
C THR A 143 -5.26 -0.20 0.01
N ARG A 144 -4.80 0.95 -0.51
CA ARG A 144 -3.35 1.16 -0.78
C ARG A 144 -2.41 0.84 0.40
N SER A 145 -2.78 1.21 1.63
CA SER A 145 -1.97 0.87 2.83
C SER A 145 -2.06 -0.61 3.20
N PHE A 146 -3.23 -1.23 3.01
CA PHE A 146 -3.42 -2.67 3.18
C PHE A 146 -2.77 -3.48 2.06
N GLU A 147 -2.68 -2.92 0.85
CA GLU A 147 -2.01 -3.49 -0.31
C GLU A 147 -0.51 -3.49 -0.06
N ASP A 148 0.05 -2.37 0.39
CA ASP A 148 1.46 -2.29 0.80
C ASP A 148 1.78 -3.29 1.92
N LEU A 149 0.91 -3.42 2.92
CA LEU A 149 1.06 -4.41 3.99
C LEU A 149 0.95 -5.85 3.46
N THR A 150 -0.03 -6.13 2.61
CA THR A 150 -0.25 -7.45 2.01
C THR A 150 0.93 -7.83 1.12
N ASN A 151 1.40 -6.90 0.29
CA ASN A 151 2.58 -7.07 -0.57
C ASN A 151 3.85 -7.26 0.27
N PHE A 152 3.98 -6.56 1.40
CA PHE A 152 5.07 -6.77 2.33
C PHE A 152 5.03 -8.17 2.96
N LEU A 153 3.89 -8.59 3.51
CA LEU A 153 3.71 -9.93 4.10
C LEU A 153 3.93 -11.04 3.07
N ALA A 154 3.45 -10.84 1.85
CA ALA A 154 3.71 -11.69 0.71
C ALA A 154 5.21 -11.79 0.39
N LEU A 155 5.91 -10.66 0.37
CA LEU A 155 7.36 -10.62 0.18
C LEU A 155 8.11 -11.31 1.33
N VAL A 156 7.65 -11.16 2.58
CA VAL A 156 8.20 -11.86 3.75
C VAL A 156 8.09 -13.37 3.57
N GLY A 157 6.88 -13.85 3.24
CA GLY A 157 6.63 -15.27 2.97
C GLY A 157 7.50 -15.80 1.83
N PHE A 158 7.67 -15.00 0.77
CA PHE A 158 8.52 -15.37 -0.35
C PHE A 158 10.01 -15.41 0.00
N ILE A 159 10.50 -14.46 0.78
CA ILE A 159 11.89 -14.47 1.30
C ILE A 159 12.12 -15.71 2.17
N ALA A 160 11.19 -16.04 3.07
CA ALA A 160 11.26 -17.24 3.90
C ALA A 160 11.29 -18.52 3.04
N LEU A 161 10.48 -18.55 1.97
CA LEU A 161 10.46 -19.63 1.00
C LEU A 161 11.82 -19.81 0.31
N LEU A 162 12.40 -18.72 -0.23
CA LEU A 162 13.71 -18.75 -0.90
C LEU A 162 14.82 -19.20 0.06
N LEU A 163 14.78 -18.74 1.31
CA LEU A 163 15.73 -19.19 2.34
C LEU A 163 15.59 -20.70 2.59
N GLY A 164 14.37 -21.21 2.64
CA GLY A 164 14.07 -22.64 2.69
C GLY A 164 14.64 -23.40 1.49
N CYS A 165 14.46 -22.88 0.26
CA CYS A 165 14.98 -23.49 -0.97
C CYS A 165 16.50 -23.69 -0.93
N ILE A 166 17.25 -22.71 -0.42
CA ILE A 166 18.71 -22.79 -0.26
C ILE A 166 19.08 -23.87 0.75
N GLY A 167 18.36 -23.93 1.87
CA GLY A 167 18.52 -24.98 2.89
C GLY A 167 18.30 -26.37 2.32
N VAL A 168 17.24 -26.57 1.52
CA VAL A 168 16.95 -27.84 0.85
C VAL A 168 18.05 -28.18 -0.16
N ALA A 169 18.44 -27.24 -1.03
CA ALA A 169 19.48 -27.47 -2.03
C ALA A 169 20.82 -27.89 -1.39
N SER A 170 21.22 -27.20 -0.30
CA SER A 170 22.44 -27.51 0.45
C SER A 170 22.37 -28.87 1.12
N SER A 171 21.26 -29.16 1.81
CA SER A 171 21.07 -30.43 2.53
C SER A 171 21.08 -31.63 1.57
N ILE A 172 20.42 -31.50 0.41
CA ILE A 172 20.39 -32.56 -0.59
C ILE A 172 21.74 -32.72 -1.27
N HIS A 173 22.46 -31.62 -1.52
CA HIS A 173 23.83 -31.70 -2.02
C HIS A 173 24.74 -32.49 -1.06
N ILE A 174 24.63 -32.25 0.25
CA ILE A 174 25.37 -33.03 1.28
C ILE A 174 24.94 -34.49 1.25
N TYR A 175 23.63 -34.76 1.30
CA TYR A 175 23.09 -36.12 1.28
C TYR A 175 23.53 -36.92 0.05
N VAL A 176 23.45 -36.34 -1.15
CA VAL A 176 23.92 -36.98 -2.39
C VAL A 176 25.42 -37.26 -2.31
N ARG A 177 26.21 -36.32 -1.77
CA ARG A 177 27.67 -36.48 -1.62
C ARG A 177 28.03 -37.66 -0.71
N GLU A 178 27.33 -37.81 0.41
CA GLU A 178 27.51 -38.95 1.33
C GLU A 178 27.13 -40.28 0.67
N LYS A 179 26.12 -40.28 -0.19
CA LYS A 179 25.63 -41.48 -0.88
C LYS A 179 26.37 -41.79 -2.18
N LEU A 180 27.36 -40.98 -2.62
CA LEU A 180 28.12 -41.23 -3.86
C LEU A 180 28.77 -42.62 -3.88
N LYS A 181 29.36 -43.06 -2.76
CA LYS A 181 29.97 -44.41 -2.67
C LYS A 181 28.94 -45.51 -2.85
N ALA A 182 27.78 -45.39 -2.20
CA ALA A 182 26.68 -46.35 -2.32
C ALA A 182 26.13 -46.39 -3.75
N ILE A 183 25.95 -45.23 -4.39
CA ILE A 183 25.54 -45.13 -5.80
C ILE A 183 26.54 -45.83 -6.71
N ALA A 184 27.83 -45.60 -6.49
CA ALA A 184 28.88 -46.18 -7.31
C ALA A 184 28.93 -47.72 -7.16
N ILE A 185 28.72 -48.26 -5.95
CA ILE A 185 28.58 -49.71 -5.72
C ILE A 185 27.36 -50.28 -6.46
N MET A 186 26.20 -49.62 -6.37
CA MET A 186 25.00 -50.05 -7.11
C MET A 186 25.24 -50.07 -8.63
N ARG A 187 25.99 -49.10 -9.14
CA ARG A 187 26.37 -49.07 -10.56
C ARG A 187 27.33 -50.22 -10.93
N CYS A 188 28.22 -50.64 -10.05
CA CYS A 188 29.07 -51.82 -10.25
C CYS A 188 28.26 -53.13 -10.24
N LEU A 189 27.14 -53.16 -9.52
CA LEU A 189 26.22 -54.30 -9.49
C LEU A 189 25.24 -54.33 -10.69
N GLY A 190 25.33 -53.38 -11.62
CA GLY A 190 24.55 -53.37 -12.87
C GLY A 190 23.37 -52.39 -12.91
N VAL A 191 23.15 -51.57 -11.88
CA VAL A 191 22.07 -50.56 -11.88
C VAL A 191 22.35 -49.46 -12.91
N LYS A 192 21.35 -49.14 -13.76
CA LYS A 192 21.47 -48.06 -14.75
C LYS A 192 21.51 -46.69 -14.08
N SER A 193 22.21 -45.72 -14.67
CA SER A 193 22.27 -44.35 -14.14
C SER A 193 20.90 -43.69 -13.96
N ALA A 194 19.94 -44.00 -14.83
CA ALA A 194 18.56 -43.49 -14.76
C ALA A 194 17.78 -44.11 -13.60
N GLU A 195 17.99 -45.40 -13.31
CA GLU A 195 17.37 -46.10 -12.18
C GLU A 195 17.93 -45.57 -10.86
N ALA A 196 19.25 -45.41 -10.75
CA ALA A 196 19.88 -44.77 -9.60
C ALA A 196 19.33 -43.35 -9.38
N PHE A 197 19.25 -42.54 -10.44
CA PHE A 197 18.64 -41.20 -10.37
C PHE A 197 17.19 -41.25 -9.88
N LEU A 198 16.37 -42.16 -10.41
CA LEU A 198 14.95 -42.28 -10.05
C LEU A 198 14.74 -42.69 -8.59
N ILE A 199 15.56 -43.59 -8.05
CA ILE A 199 15.49 -44.01 -6.65
C ILE A 199 15.64 -42.80 -5.72
N TYR A 200 16.68 -42.00 -5.93
CA TYR A 200 16.91 -40.82 -5.10
C TYR A 200 15.91 -39.69 -5.38
N LEU A 201 15.42 -39.57 -6.63
CA LEU A 201 14.35 -38.62 -6.97
C LEU A 201 13.07 -38.94 -6.19
N ILE A 202 12.63 -40.20 -6.20
CA ILE A 202 11.44 -40.66 -5.47
C ILE A 202 11.62 -40.41 -3.98
N GLN A 203 12.78 -40.75 -3.42
CA GLN A 203 13.06 -40.52 -2.01
C GLN A 203 12.93 -39.04 -1.62
N ILE A 204 13.48 -38.15 -2.44
CA ILE A 204 13.42 -36.69 -2.21
C ILE A 204 11.97 -36.19 -2.33
N VAL A 205 11.21 -36.67 -3.32
CA VAL A 205 9.79 -36.29 -3.49
C VAL A 205 8.96 -36.74 -2.29
N ILE A 206 9.18 -37.94 -1.77
CA ILE A 206 8.48 -38.44 -0.56
C ILE A 206 8.83 -37.58 0.66
N ILE A 207 10.12 -37.29 0.88
CA ILE A 207 10.56 -36.44 2.00
C ILE A 207 9.98 -35.03 1.85
N GLY A 208 10.00 -34.46 0.64
CA GLY A 208 9.42 -33.16 0.33
C GLY A 208 7.90 -33.13 0.56
N PHE A 209 7.18 -34.19 0.19
CA PHE A 209 5.75 -34.32 0.43
C PHE A 209 5.42 -34.38 1.92
N ILE A 210 6.11 -35.26 2.67
CA ILE A 210 5.93 -35.36 4.13
C ILE A 210 6.23 -34.02 4.80
N GLY A 211 7.35 -33.38 4.43
CA GLY A 211 7.73 -32.06 4.96
C GLY A 211 6.70 -30.98 4.63
N SER A 212 6.12 -31.00 3.43
CA SER A 212 5.09 -30.04 3.02
C SER A 212 3.77 -30.24 3.77
N VAL A 213 3.37 -31.49 4.02
CA VAL A 213 2.18 -31.82 4.83
C VAL A 213 2.36 -31.36 6.27
N ILE A 214 3.51 -31.65 6.89
CA ILE A 214 3.83 -31.21 8.25
C ILE A 214 3.88 -29.67 8.31
N GLY A 215 4.52 -29.03 7.33
CA GLY A 215 4.58 -27.58 7.24
C GLY A 215 3.20 -26.92 7.10
N ALA A 216 2.30 -27.49 6.28
CA ALA A 216 0.94 -27.00 6.12
C ALA A 216 0.09 -27.19 7.40
N ALA A 217 0.27 -28.30 8.11
CA ALA A 217 -0.37 -28.53 9.39
C ALA A 217 0.09 -27.52 10.46
N LEU A 218 1.41 -27.32 10.59
CA LEU A 218 1.99 -26.32 11.50
C LEU A 218 1.54 -24.89 11.15
N GLY A 219 1.52 -24.54 9.86
CA GLY A 219 1.04 -23.25 9.39
C GLY A 219 -0.43 -22.99 9.77
N THR A 220 -1.27 -24.03 9.63
CA THR A 220 -2.70 -23.95 10.01
C THR A 220 -2.88 -23.77 11.52
N VAL A 221 -2.10 -24.48 12.34
CA VAL A 221 -2.11 -24.32 13.80
C VAL A 221 -1.70 -22.91 14.20
N ILE A 222 -0.62 -22.39 13.61
CA ILE A 222 -0.16 -21.02 13.87
C ILE A 222 -1.23 -20.00 13.47
N GLN A 223 -1.89 -20.19 12.32
CA GLN A 223 -2.97 -19.31 11.85
C GLN A 223 -4.14 -19.24 12.85
N GLN A 224 -4.48 -20.35 13.53
CA GLN A 224 -5.56 -20.38 14.52
C GLN A 224 -5.16 -19.74 15.87
N LEU A 225 -3.89 -19.87 16.25
CA LEU A 225 -3.40 -19.32 17.52
C LEU A 225 -3.19 -17.80 17.46
N LEU A 226 -2.90 -17.25 16.28
CA LEU A 226 -2.56 -15.84 16.12
C LEU A 226 -3.65 -14.89 16.63
N PRO A 227 -4.94 -15.06 16.27
CA PRO A 227 -5.99 -14.14 16.73
C PRO A 227 -6.25 -14.22 18.23
N ILE A 228 -6.00 -15.38 18.85
CA ILE A 228 -6.10 -15.54 20.30
C ILE A 228 -5.03 -14.71 20.99
N ALA A 229 -3.79 -14.75 20.48
CA ALA A 229 -2.67 -14.00 21.04
C ALA A 229 -2.78 -12.48 20.84
N PHE A 230 -3.48 -12.02 19.79
CA PHE A 230 -3.57 -10.61 19.42
C PHE A 230 -4.95 -9.98 19.62
N LYS A 231 -5.89 -10.68 20.26
CA LYS A 231 -7.27 -10.20 20.44
C LYS A 231 -7.34 -8.83 21.13
N ASP A 232 -6.49 -8.61 22.13
CA ASP A 232 -6.49 -7.36 22.91
C ASP A 232 -5.91 -6.16 22.16
N PHE A 233 -5.17 -6.40 21.07
CA PHE A 233 -4.55 -5.36 20.25
C PHE A 233 -5.38 -4.96 19.02
N LEU A 234 -6.42 -5.73 18.68
CA LEU A 234 -7.18 -5.57 17.44
C LEU A 234 -8.62 -5.14 17.76
N PRO A 235 -9.06 -3.93 17.35
CA PRO A 235 -10.41 -3.43 17.62
C PRO A 235 -11.48 -4.04 16.69
N ILE A 236 -11.22 -5.24 16.15
CA ILE A 236 -12.08 -5.94 15.20
C ILE A 236 -12.12 -7.44 15.51
N ASP A 237 -13.28 -8.06 15.35
CA ASP A 237 -13.43 -9.51 15.44
C ASP A 237 -12.82 -10.17 14.21
N ILE A 238 -11.73 -10.93 14.40
CA ILE A 238 -11.09 -11.71 13.33
C ILE A 238 -11.69 -13.11 13.32
N THR A 239 -12.43 -13.41 12.25
CA THR A 239 -12.89 -14.77 11.97
C THR A 239 -11.81 -15.54 11.22
N VAL A 240 -11.39 -16.69 11.76
CA VAL A 240 -10.44 -17.59 11.11
C VAL A 240 -11.21 -18.66 10.36
N GLU A 241 -11.08 -18.66 9.03
CA GLU A 241 -11.57 -19.75 8.19
C GLU A 241 -10.39 -20.59 7.67
N ILE A 242 -10.56 -21.91 7.72
CA ILE A 242 -9.59 -22.84 7.15
C ILE A 242 -9.85 -22.93 5.64
N SER A 243 -8.92 -22.40 4.85
CA SER A 243 -8.96 -22.51 3.40
C SER A 243 -8.25 -23.78 2.93
N TRP A 244 -9.02 -24.81 2.57
CA TRP A 244 -8.48 -26.06 2.01
C TRP A 244 -7.70 -25.84 0.70
N SER A 245 -8.09 -24.85 -0.10
CA SER A 245 -7.38 -24.50 -1.33
C SER A 245 -5.99 -23.95 -1.06
N SER A 246 -5.82 -23.15 0.01
CA SER A 246 -4.54 -22.60 0.43
C SER A 246 -3.60 -23.70 0.96
N ILE A 247 -4.13 -24.64 1.74
CA ILE A 247 -3.38 -25.82 2.22
C ILE A 247 -2.89 -26.65 1.03
N GLY A 248 -3.79 -26.97 0.09
CA GLY A 248 -3.44 -27.73 -1.12
C GLY A 248 -2.36 -27.03 -1.96
N THR A 249 -2.49 -25.72 -2.16
CA THR A 249 -1.51 -24.91 -2.89
C THR A 249 -0.15 -24.92 -2.18
N GLY A 250 -0.13 -24.80 -0.85
CA GLY A 250 1.09 -24.87 -0.04
C GLY A 250 1.81 -26.22 -0.16
N ILE A 251 1.05 -27.33 -0.14
CA ILE A 251 1.62 -28.68 -0.30
C ILE A 251 2.23 -28.85 -1.69
N ILE A 252 1.49 -28.47 -2.75
CA ILE A 252 1.97 -28.54 -4.13
C ILE A 252 3.24 -27.72 -4.29
N LEU A 253 3.25 -26.48 -3.76
CA LEU A 253 4.39 -25.59 -3.85
C LEU A 253 5.62 -26.17 -3.13
N GLY A 254 5.44 -26.72 -1.93
CA GLY A 254 6.53 -27.34 -1.16
C GLY A 254 7.14 -28.55 -1.86
N VAL A 255 6.32 -29.38 -2.51
CA VAL A 255 6.80 -30.52 -3.33
C VAL A 255 7.54 -30.02 -4.57
N VAL A 256 6.99 -29.05 -5.30
CA VAL A 256 7.62 -28.48 -6.51
C VAL A 256 8.98 -27.86 -6.17
N ILE A 257 9.07 -27.13 -5.06
CA ILE A 257 10.32 -26.53 -4.60
C ILE A 257 11.34 -27.59 -4.22
N SER A 258 10.91 -28.57 -3.42
CA SER A 258 11.78 -29.68 -3.02
C SER A 258 12.34 -30.38 -4.26
N LEU A 259 11.49 -30.65 -5.25
CA LEU A 259 11.88 -31.25 -6.52
C LEU A 259 12.86 -30.37 -7.31
N LEU A 260 12.54 -29.11 -7.55
CA LEU A 260 13.34 -28.20 -8.39
C LEU A 260 14.74 -27.96 -7.80
N PHE A 261 14.82 -27.67 -6.51
CA PHE A 261 16.09 -27.36 -5.84
C PHE A 261 16.92 -28.60 -5.53
N ALA A 262 16.28 -29.77 -5.36
CA ALA A 262 16.97 -31.05 -5.28
C ALA A 262 17.51 -31.54 -6.62
N MET A 263 16.84 -31.20 -7.72
CA MET A 263 17.20 -31.69 -9.04
C MET A 263 18.61 -31.23 -9.43
N LEU A 264 19.05 -30.07 -8.95
CA LEU A 264 20.37 -29.52 -9.24
C LEU A 264 21.54 -30.44 -8.78
N PRO A 265 21.66 -30.83 -7.50
CA PRO A 265 22.66 -31.82 -7.10
C PRO A 265 22.40 -33.20 -7.69
N LEU A 266 21.13 -33.59 -7.87
CA LEU A 266 20.77 -34.93 -8.32
C LEU A 266 21.10 -35.22 -9.78
N VAL A 267 21.00 -34.26 -10.70
CA VAL A 267 21.40 -34.45 -12.11
C VAL A 267 22.87 -34.85 -12.23
N SER A 268 23.71 -34.41 -11.29
CA SER A 268 25.14 -34.79 -11.25
C SER A 268 25.35 -36.30 -10.97
N VAL A 269 24.35 -36.98 -10.38
CA VAL A 269 24.40 -38.43 -10.09
C VAL A 269 24.48 -39.28 -11.36
N ARG A 270 23.84 -38.82 -12.44
CA ARG A 270 23.82 -39.56 -13.72
C ARG A 270 25.22 -39.80 -14.28
N ASN A 271 26.11 -38.85 -14.07
CA ASN A 271 27.45 -38.82 -14.68
C ASN A 271 28.50 -39.55 -13.82
N ILE A 272 28.09 -40.29 -12.77
CA ILE A 272 28.99 -40.77 -11.70
C ILE A 272 30.07 -41.81 -12.03
N SER A 273 30.23 -42.48 -13.18
CA SER A 273 31.24 -43.54 -13.41
C SER A 273 31.46 -44.63 -12.32
N PRO A 274 31.30 -45.93 -12.63
CA PRO A 274 31.69 -47.03 -11.74
C PRO A 274 33.14 -46.97 -11.24
N LEU A 275 34.05 -46.34 -12.01
CA LEU A 275 35.47 -46.22 -11.67
C LEU A 275 35.73 -45.42 -10.37
N ASN A 276 34.77 -44.58 -9.94
CA ASN A 276 34.82 -43.86 -8.66
C ASN A 276 34.81 -44.78 -7.43
N THR A 277 34.49 -46.07 -7.57
CA THR A 277 34.66 -47.06 -6.48
C THR A 277 36.10 -47.54 -6.33
N LEU A 278 36.90 -47.53 -7.39
CA LEU A 278 38.24 -48.15 -7.45
C LEU A 278 39.37 -47.12 -7.34
N ARG A 279 39.17 -45.94 -7.92
CA ARG A 279 39.90 -44.73 -7.58
C ARG A 279 38.89 -43.76 -7.01
N VAL A 280 39.04 -43.38 -5.74
CA VAL A 280 38.57 -42.06 -5.32
C VAL A 280 39.54 -41.05 -5.96
N SER A 281 39.58 -41.02 -7.29
CA SER A 281 40.24 -39.96 -8.03
C SER A 281 39.36 -38.75 -7.82
N ASP A 282 39.88 -37.80 -7.05
CA ASP A 282 39.28 -36.50 -6.70
C ASP A 282 39.08 -35.57 -7.91
N ASP A 283 39.07 -36.12 -9.13
CA ASP A 283 38.71 -35.43 -10.35
C ASP A 283 37.24 -35.05 -10.23
N ALA A 284 37.03 -33.83 -9.72
CA ALA A 284 35.78 -33.11 -9.78
C ALA A 284 35.19 -33.36 -11.16
N VAL A 285 34.00 -33.97 -11.19
CA VAL A 285 33.24 -34.30 -12.41
C VAL A 285 33.33 -33.11 -13.37
N SER A 286 34.30 -33.15 -14.29
CA SER A 286 34.59 -32.06 -15.22
C SER A 286 33.64 -32.21 -16.39
N SER A 287 32.34 -32.25 -16.08
CA SER A 287 31.31 -32.21 -17.10
C SER A 287 31.20 -30.76 -17.56
N LYS A 288 31.96 -30.44 -18.61
CA LYS A 288 31.63 -29.35 -19.54
C LYS A 288 30.11 -29.37 -19.77
N ARG A 289 29.47 -28.21 -19.58
CA ARG A 289 28.09 -27.85 -19.99
C ARG A 289 27.13 -29.05 -20.16
N ASP A 290 26.66 -29.65 -19.06
CA ASP A 290 25.53 -30.59 -19.12
C ASP A 290 24.25 -29.79 -19.44
N PRO A 291 23.60 -30.01 -20.60
CA PRO A 291 22.41 -29.25 -21.01
C PRO A 291 21.26 -29.39 -20.01
N LEU A 292 21.18 -30.51 -19.27
CA LEU A 292 20.15 -30.70 -18.24
C LEU A 292 20.38 -29.82 -17.01
N LYS A 293 21.62 -29.51 -16.65
CA LYS A 293 21.87 -28.56 -15.55
C LYS A 293 21.40 -27.15 -15.93
N TRP A 294 21.61 -26.75 -17.18
CA TRP A 294 21.07 -25.47 -17.70
C TRP A 294 19.54 -25.46 -17.75
N LEU A 295 18.92 -26.57 -18.13
CA LEU A 295 17.47 -26.72 -18.09
C LEU A 295 16.93 -26.59 -16.65
N VAL A 296 17.58 -27.19 -15.65
CA VAL A 296 17.19 -27.04 -14.23
C VAL A 296 17.33 -25.61 -13.76
N TYR A 297 18.44 -24.92 -14.09
CA TYR A 297 18.59 -23.50 -13.77
C TYR A 297 17.51 -22.64 -14.43
N ALA A 298 17.16 -22.92 -15.69
CA ALA A 298 16.08 -22.23 -16.38
C ALA A 298 14.71 -22.49 -15.72
N LEU A 299 14.44 -23.72 -15.27
CA LEU A 299 13.22 -24.06 -14.54
C LEU A 299 13.14 -23.37 -13.17
N ILE A 300 14.25 -23.29 -12.43
CA ILE A 300 14.29 -22.55 -11.16
C ILE A 300 14.04 -21.07 -11.41
N LEU A 301 14.67 -20.47 -12.43
CA LEU A 301 14.46 -19.07 -12.78
C LEU A 301 13.02 -18.80 -13.22
N ALA A 302 12.45 -19.67 -14.05
CA ALA A 302 11.06 -19.60 -14.48
C ALA A 302 10.10 -19.74 -13.30
N PHE A 303 10.37 -20.66 -12.37
CA PHE A 303 9.60 -20.83 -11.14
C PHE A 303 9.62 -19.56 -10.29
N VAL A 304 10.81 -19.00 -10.03
CA VAL A 304 10.95 -17.74 -9.27
C VAL A 304 10.16 -16.61 -9.96
N LEU A 305 10.25 -16.49 -11.27
CA LEU A 305 9.58 -15.45 -12.04
C LEU A 305 8.05 -15.60 -12.03
N ILE A 306 7.54 -16.81 -12.30
CA ILE A 306 6.11 -17.13 -12.32
C ILE A 306 5.53 -16.96 -10.92
N PHE A 307 6.21 -17.49 -9.90
CA PHE A 307 5.77 -17.37 -8.52
C PHE A 307 5.73 -15.90 -8.08
N THR A 308 6.74 -15.10 -8.43
CA THR A 308 6.74 -13.67 -8.14
C THR A 308 5.61 -12.94 -8.88
N LYS A 309 5.30 -13.31 -10.13
CA LYS A 309 4.16 -12.74 -10.87
C LYS A 309 2.84 -13.08 -10.18
N LEU A 310 2.68 -14.32 -9.73
CA LEU A 310 1.46 -14.74 -9.02
C LEU A 310 1.29 -13.99 -7.70
N GLN A 311 2.39 -13.64 -7.04
CA GLN A 311 2.36 -12.97 -5.75
C GLN A 311 2.19 -11.44 -5.83
N LEU A 312 2.83 -10.78 -6.80
CA LEU A 312 2.84 -9.31 -6.93
C LEU A 312 1.88 -8.76 -8.00
N ASP A 313 1.22 -9.65 -8.75
CA ASP A 313 0.35 -9.39 -9.90
C ASP A 313 0.87 -8.36 -10.93
N SER A 314 2.20 -8.18 -10.99
CA SER A 314 2.86 -7.18 -11.84
C SER A 314 4.11 -7.75 -12.49
N TRP A 315 4.09 -7.83 -13.82
CA TRP A 315 5.24 -8.29 -14.61
C TRP A 315 6.49 -7.45 -14.40
N LYS A 316 6.34 -6.12 -14.28
CA LYS A 316 7.48 -5.21 -14.06
C LYS A 316 8.15 -5.50 -12.73
N GLN A 317 7.37 -5.70 -11.67
CA GLN A 317 7.90 -6.01 -10.34
C GLN A 317 8.50 -7.41 -10.31
N ALA A 318 7.85 -8.40 -10.94
CA ALA A 318 8.35 -9.76 -11.01
C ALA A 318 9.70 -9.86 -11.74
N ILE A 319 9.84 -9.19 -12.88
CA ILE A 319 11.11 -9.13 -13.63
C ILE A 319 12.18 -8.39 -12.82
N ALA A 320 11.84 -7.24 -12.22
CA ALA A 320 12.79 -6.47 -11.41
C ALA A 320 13.30 -7.27 -10.20
N PHE A 321 12.41 -7.94 -9.47
CA PHE A 321 12.76 -8.76 -8.32
C PHE A 321 13.60 -9.98 -8.72
N THR A 322 13.18 -10.72 -9.75
CA THR A 322 13.92 -11.89 -10.25
C THR A 322 15.32 -11.49 -10.72
N SER A 323 15.43 -10.36 -11.41
CA SER A 323 16.72 -9.79 -11.84
C SER A 323 17.57 -9.39 -10.65
N PHE A 324 16.98 -8.79 -9.61
CA PHE A 324 17.68 -8.44 -8.38
C PHE A 324 18.23 -9.68 -7.66
N VAL A 325 17.43 -10.75 -7.51
CA VAL A 325 17.89 -12.01 -6.91
C VAL A 325 19.06 -12.61 -7.70
N LEU A 326 18.95 -12.62 -9.03
CA LEU A 326 20.01 -13.11 -9.91
C LEU A 326 21.29 -12.27 -9.79
N ILE A 327 21.17 -10.95 -9.82
CA ILE A 327 22.30 -10.03 -9.66
C ILE A 327 22.94 -10.21 -8.27
N ALA A 328 22.14 -10.29 -7.21
CA ALA A 328 22.64 -10.49 -5.86
C ALA A 328 23.41 -11.82 -5.73
N PHE A 329 22.89 -12.90 -6.31
CA PHE A 329 23.58 -14.19 -6.37
C PHE A 329 24.93 -14.10 -7.12
N LEU A 330 24.94 -13.43 -8.29
CA LEU A 330 26.15 -13.26 -9.09
C LEU A 330 27.19 -12.38 -8.38
N VAL A 331 26.75 -11.28 -7.75
CA VAL A 331 27.63 -10.39 -6.98
C VAL A 331 28.21 -11.12 -5.77
N LEU A 332 27.39 -11.84 -4.99
CA LEU A 332 27.87 -12.62 -3.85
C LEU A 332 28.86 -13.71 -4.28
N THR A 333 28.58 -14.41 -5.39
CA THR A 333 29.49 -15.41 -5.94
C THR A 333 30.79 -14.77 -6.45
N GLY A 334 30.70 -13.62 -7.09
CA GLY A 334 31.85 -12.82 -7.54
C GLY A 334 32.72 -12.34 -6.38
N VAL A 335 32.11 -11.85 -5.31
CA VAL A 335 32.81 -11.43 -4.08
C VAL A 335 33.43 -12.64 -3.38
N ALA A 336 32.70 -13.76 -3.25
CA ALA A 336 33.21 -14.99 -2.66
C ALA A 336 34.45 -15.51 -3.41
N THR A 337 34.37 -15.58 -4.74
CA THR A 337 35.48 -16.01 -5.60
C THR A 337 36.66 -15.05 -5.55
N LEU A 338 36.40 -13.74 -5.52
CA LEU A 338 37.44 -12.72 -5.36
C LEU A 338 38.15 -12.87 -4.01
N ILE A 339 37.41 -13.06 -2.91
CA ILE A 339 38.00 -13.29 -1.58
C ILE A 339 38.87 -14.55 -1.58
N MET A 340 38.40 -15.66 -2.17
CA MET A 340 39.20 -16.89 -2.28
C MET A 340 40.45 -16.68 -3.13
N TRP A 341 40.34 -15.92 -4.22
CA TRP A 341 41.48 -15.58 -5.07
C TRP A 341 42.50 -14.70 -4.35
N LEU A 342 42.04 -13.68 -3.61
CA LEU A 342 42.89 -12.82 -2.79
C LEU A 342 43.58 -13.61 -1.68
N LEU A 343 42.85 -14.47 -0.97
CA LEU A 343 43.42 -15.38 0.03
C LEU A 343 44.51 -16.23 -0.58
N ARG A 344 44.25 -16.86 -1.73
CA ARG A 344 45.26 -17.67 -2.44
C ARG A 344 46.49 -16.86 -2.85
N LYS A 345 46.33 -15.61 -3.29
CA LYS A 345 47.42 -14.78 -3.81
C LYS A 345 48.26 -14.10 -2.71
N PHE A 346 47.62 -13.67 -1.63
CA PHE A 346 48.22 -12.82 -0.59
C PHE A 346 48.50 -13.55 0.72
N LEU A 347 48.34 -14.88 0.78
CA LEU A 347 48.68 -15.67 1.96
C LEU A 347 50.18 -15.53 2.30
N PRO A 348 50.54 -14.92 3.44
CA PRO A 348 51.94 -14.71 3.80
C PRO A 348 52.64 -16.04 4.07
N LEU A 349 53.82 -16.25 3.48
CA LEU A 349 54.65 -17.42 3.78
C LEU A 349 55.19 -17.43 5.23
N SER A 350 55.15 -16.28 5.91
CA SER A 350 55.62 -16.08 7.28
C SER A 350 54.65 -16.54 8.37
N TRP A 351 53.41 -16.89 8.03
CA TRP A 351 52.43 -17.37 9.01
C TRP A 351 52.77 -18.78 9.51
N SER A 352 52.39 -19.06 10.77
CA SER A 352 52.57 -20.38 11.37
C SER A 352 51.92 -21.46 10.51
N TYR A 353 52.52 -22.65 10.50
CA TYR A 353 52.07 -23.78 9.68
C TYR A 353 50.56 -24.07 9.86
N LEU A 354 50.07 -24.02 11.10
CA LEU A 354 48.66 -24.25 11.44
C LEU A 354 47.72 -23.23 10.78
N LEU A 355 48.04 -21.93 10.84
CA LEU A 355 47.22 -20.89 10.23
C LEU A 355 47.23 -21.00 8.71
N ARG A 356 48.42 -21.19 8.11
CA ARG A 356 48.56 -21.36 6.67
C ARG A 356 47.74 -22.55 6.17
N GLN A 357 47.80 -23.68 6.86
CA GLN A 357 47.06 -24.89 6.49
C GLN A 357 45.54 -24.72 6.71
N GLY A 358 45.13 -23.99 7.75
CA GLY A 358 43.73 -23.64 8.00
C GLY A 358 43.12 -22.81 6.87
N PHE A 359 43.78 -21.72 6.46
CA PHE A 359 43.32 -20.89 5.33
C PHE A 359 43.47 -21.60 3.99
N ALA A 360 44.49 -22.44 3.82
CA ALA A 360 44.68 -23.27 2.62
C ALA A 360 43.50 -24.21 2.35
N ASN A 361 42.86 -24.71 3.41
CA ASN A 361 41.67 -25.52 3.24
C ASN A 361 40.54 -24.72 2.57
N LEU A 362 40.36 -23.43 2.86
CA LEU A 362 39.24 -22.62 2.36
C LEU A 362 39.16 -22.51 0.83
N TYR A 363 40.30 -22.42 0.14
CA TYR A 363 40.36 -22.31 -1.33
C TYR A 363 40.78 -23.61 -2.03
N ARG A 364 40.98 -24.72 -1.28
CA ARG A 364 41.36 -26.01 -1.87
C ARG A 364 40.28 -26.52 -2.84
N PRO A 365 40.65 -27.13 -3.98
CA PRO A 365 39.67 -27.76 -4.88
C PRO A 365 38.73 -28.71 -4.12
N ASN A 366 37.44 -28.72 -4.49
CA ASN A 366 36.36 -29.48 -3.83
C ASN A 366 35.98 -29.03 -2.39
N ASN A 367 36.42 -27.86 -1.92
CA ASN A 367 35.87 -27.25 -0.70
C ASN A 367 34.53 -26.53 -0.96
N GLN A 368 33.63 -26.59 0.01
CA GLN A 368 32.29 -26.02 -0.01
C GLN A 368 32.24 -24.54 0.41
N THR A 369 33.37 -23.90 0.69
CA THR A 369 33.41 -22.52 1.22
C THR A 369 32.63 -21.54 0.36
N ILE A 370 32.76 -21.59 -0.97
CA ILE A 370 32.02 -20.68 -1.87
C ILE A 370 30.51 -20.95 -1.77
N ILE A 371 30.09 -22.22 -1.79
CA ILE A 371 28.67 -22.60 -1.71
C ILE A 371 28.07 -22.17 -0.38
N LEU A 372 28.78 -22.40 0.73
CA LEU A 372 28.36 -22.00 2.08
C LEU A 372 28.32 -20.48 2.23
N LEU A 373 29.35 -19.77 1.75
CA LEU A 373 29.41 -18.32 1.84
C LEU A 373 28.34 -17.64 0.98
N VAL A 374 28.04 -18.17 -0.21
CA VAL A 374 26.92 -17.70 -1.03
C VAL A 374 25.57 -18.03 -0.38
N SER A 375 25.40 -19.23 0.17
CA SER A 375 24.14 -19.65 0.81
C SER A 375 23.83 -18.82 2.06
N ILE A 376 24.81 -18.67 2.96
CA ILE A 376 24.70 -17.86 4.17
C ILE A 376 24.58 -16.37 3.80
N GLY A 377 25.41 -15.89 2.87
CA GLY A 377 25.39 -14.49 2.43
C GLY A 377 24.07 -14.09 1.79
N LEU A 378 23.47 -14.96 0.98
CA LEU A 378 22.19 -14.72 0.34
C LEU A 378 21.03 -14.80 1.35
N GLY A 379 21.11 -15.71 2.33
CA GLY A 379 20.18 -15.74 3.45
C GLY A 379 20.23 -14.47 4.30
N THR A 380 21.43 -14.02 4.68
CA THR A 380 21.63 -12.76 5.41
C THR A 380 21.18 -11.55 4.59
N ALA A 381 21.44 -11.54 3.29
CA ALA A 381 20.98 -10.47 2.40
C ALA A 381 19.46 -10.40 2.35
N PHE A 382 18.76 -11.54 2.28
CA PHE A 382 17.31 -11.56 2.31
C PHE A 382 16.72 -11.13 3.65
N ILE A 383 17.27 -11.59 4.77
CA ILE A 383 16.84 -11.16 6.12
C ILE A 383 17.08 -9.66 6.31
N SER A 384 18.24 -9.14 5.87
CA SER A 384 18.54 -7.71 5.94
C SER A 384 17.62 -6.89 5.04
N THR A 385 17.34 -7.37 3.82
CA THR A 385 16.39 -6.72 2.90
C THR A 385 15.01 -6.62 3.55
N LEU A 386 14.56 -7.71 4.17
CA LEU A 386 13.30 -7.74 4.90
C LEU A 386 13.28 -6.68 6.03
N PHE A 387 14.33 -6.64 6.85
CA PHE A 387 14.45 -5.66 7.94
C PHE A 387 14.47 -4.22 7.42
N PHE A 388 15.17 -3.95 6.32
CA PHE A 388 15.20 -2.62 5.71
C PHE A 388 13.83 -2.22 5.16
N ILE A 389 13.12 -3.13 4.49
CA ILE A 389 11.77 -2.84 4.00
C ILE A 389 10.83 -2.59 5.18
N GLN A 390 10.89 -3.40 6.24
CA GLN A 390 10.13 -3.17 7.47
C GLN A 390 10.43 -1.79 8.06
N SER A 391 11.71 -1.45 8.21
CA SER A 391 12.14 -0.16 8.76
C SER A 391 11.67 1.02 7.89
N ILE A 392 11.74 0.90 6.56
CA ILE A 392 11.25 1.92 5.62
C ILE A 392 9.73 2.08 5.74
N LEU A 393 8.97 0.99 5.86
CA LEU A 393 7.52 1.03 6.03
C LEU A 393 7.12 1.66 7.37
N LEU A 394 7.73 1.22 8.48
CA LEU A 394 7.48 1.79 9.80
C LEU A 394 7.87 3.27 9.87
N SER A 395 8.97 3.65 9.23
CA SER A 395 9.39 5.05 9.14
C SER A 395 8.37 5.90 8.37
N ARG A 396 7.74 5.38 7.30
CA ARG A 396 6.64 6.08 6.61
C ARG A 396 5.42 6.31 7.51
N ILE A 397 5.07 5.33 8.33
CA ILE A 397 3.94 5.44 9.28
C ILE A 397 4.27 6.43 10.41
N ASN A 398 5.49 6.36 10.95
CA ASN A 398 5.96 7.26 12.00
C ASN A 398 6.15 8.70 11.51
N LEU A 399 6.61 8.92 10.27
CA LEU A 399 6.65 10.24 9.64
C LEU A 399 5.25 10.88 9.55
N SER A 400 4.21 10.06 9.41
CA SER A 400 2.81 10.48 9.46
C SER A 400 2.28 10.68 10.87
N SER A 401 3.02 10.29 11.93
CA SER A 401 2.59 10.36 13.35
C SER A 401 3.60 11.08 14.26
N GLY A 402 4.58 11.78 13.70
CA GLY A 402 5.66 12.40 14.47
C GLY A 402 5.13 13.43 15.49
N GLY A 403 5.79 13.52 16.66
CA GLY A 403 5.33 14.31 17.83
C GLY A 403 5.18 15.82 17.66
N ASN A 404 5.34 16.36 16.45
CA ASN A 404 5.17 17.78 16.13
C ASN A 404 4.03 18.03 15.12
N GLN A 405 3.07 17.10 15.04
CA GLN A 405 1.89 17.26 14.20
C GLN A 405 0.71 17.86 14.99
N PRO A 406 -0.11 18.71 14.36
CA PRO A 406 -1.31 19.24 15.00
C PRO A 406 -2.28 18.10 15.35
N ASN A 407 -2.69 18.01 16.61
CA ASN A 407 -3.72 17.10 17.10
C ASN A 407 -5.11 17.77 17.23
N LEU A 408 -5.16 19.11 17.12
CA LEU A 408 -6.37 19.91 17.07
C LEU A 408 -6.29 20.85 15.87
N ILE A 409 -7.35 20.87 15.07
CA ILE A 409 -7.48 21.79 13.93
C ILE A 409 -8.75 22.59 14.12
N LEU A 410 -8.60 23.91 14.15
CA LEU A 410 -9.70 24.85 14.23
C LEU A 410 -9.96 25.41 12.82
N PHE A 411 -11.23 25.43 12.42
CA PHE A 411 -11.68 25.93 11.12
C PHE A 411 -12.64 27.10 11.32
N ASP A 412 -12.81 27.90 10.26
CA ASP A 412 -13.76 29.01 10.23
C ASP A 412 -13.53 30.05 11.33
N ILE A 413 -12.25 30.38 11.54
CA ILE A 413 -11.83 31.46 12.44
C ILE A 413 -11.90 32.77 11.68
N GLN A 414 -12.74 33.69 12.14
CA GLN A 414 -12.84 35.03 11.56
C GLN A 414 -11.64 35.88 11.97
N THR A 415 -11.23 36.81 11.10
CA THR A 415 -10.03 37.65 11.28
C THR A 415 -10.00 38.39 12.62
N ASN A 416 -11.16 38.80 13.14
CA ASN A 416 -11.29 39.47 14.43
C ASN A 416 -11.18 38.53 15.65
N GLN A 417 -11.45 37.23 15.48
CA GLN A 417 -11.36 36.22 16.55
C GLN A 417 -9.96 35.62 16.68
N GLN A 418 -9.14 35.74 15.63
CA GLN A 418 -7.83 35.11 15.54
C GLN A 418 -6.96 35.33 16.78
N GLN A 419 -6.82 36.59 17.24
CA GLN A 419 -5.95 36.91 18.37
C GLN A 419 -6.47 36.29 19.67
N GLN A 420 -7.78 36.34 19.91
CA GLN A 420 -8.41 35.78 21.11
C GLN A 420 -8.20 34.26 21.21
N ILE A 421 -8.28 33.55 20.08
CA ILE A 421 -8.03 32.11 20.03
C ILE A 421 -6.56 31.80 20.31
N VAL A 422 -5.64 32.55 19.72
CA VAL A 422 -4.20 32.38 19.97
C VAL A 422 -3.88 32.56 21.45
N ASP A 423 -4.46 33.57 22.09
CA ASP A 423 -4.26 33.85 23.52
C ASP A 423 -4.87 32.74 24.39
N LEU A 424 -6.06 32.23 24.04
CA LEU A 424 -6.68 31.08 24.70
C LEU A 424 -5.80 29.83 24.61
N THR A 425 -5.26 29.52 23.43
CA THR A 425 -4.39 28.34 23.24
C THR A 425 -3.11 28.45 24.06
N LYS A 426 -2.52 29.65 24.13
CA LYS A 426 -1.33 29.89 24.97
C LYS A 426 -1.64 29.70 26.44
N ASN A 427 -2.78 30.20 26.92
CA ASN A 427 -3.19 30.03 28.32
C ASN A 427 -3.42 28.56 28.70
N GLN A 428 -3.87 27.74 27.75
CA GLN A 428 -4.05 26.29 27.92
C GLN A 428 -2.79 25.47 27.62
N HIS A 429 -1.63 26.11 27.41
CA HIS A 429 -0.37 25.45 27.05
C HIS A 429 -0.46 24.61 25.76
N LEU A 430 -1.28 25.05 24.81
CA LEU A 430 -1.46 24.45 23.50
C LEU A 430 -0.70 25.30 22.45
N PRO A 431 0.48 24.88 21.97
CA PRO A 431 1.25 25.66 21.01
C PRO A 431 0.56 25.73 19.64
N VAL A 432 0.52 26.92 19.04
CA VAL A 432 -0.02 27.14 17.69
C VAL A 432 1.06 26.79 16.65
N PHE A 433 0.89 25.65 15.96
CA PHE A 433 1.85 25.17 14.96
C PHE A 433 1.79 25.92 13.62
N GLY A 434 0.65 26.51 13.28
CA GLY A 434 0.50 27.25 12.04
C GLY A 434 -0.88 27.89 11.92
N MET A 435 -0.91 29.03 11.24
CA MET A 435 -2.15 29.72 10.87
C MET A 435 -2.16 29.85 9.35
N VAL A 436 -3.23 29.37 8.73
CA VAL A 436 -3.30 29.29 7.28
C VAL A 436 -4.55 29.99 6.80
N PRO A 437 -4.41 31.14 6.12
CA PRO A 437 -5.55 31.88 5.62
C PRO A 437 -6.19 31.10 4.47
N ILE A 438 -7.52 31.04 4.45
CA ILE A 438 -8.29 30.35 3.41
C ILE A 438 -9.18 31.35 2.73
N VAL A 439 -8.95 31.53 1.43
CA VAL A 439 -9.79 32.39 0.58
C VAL A 439 -10.55 31.49 -0.39
N THR A 440 -11.85 31.74 -0.53
CA THR A 440 -12.69 31.01 -1.49
C THR A 440 -12.75 31.80 -2.80
N ILE A 441 -12.37 31.15 -3.90
CA ILE A 441 -12.32 31.73 -5.24
C ILE A 441 -13.02 30.79 -6.24
N ARG A 442 -13.41 31.32 -7.40
CA ARG A 442 -13.97 30.51 -8.49
C ARG A 442 -13.22 30.79 -9.79
N LEU A 443 -12.94 29.76 -10.59
CA LEU A 443 -12.36 29.95 -11.90
C LEU A 443 -13.42 30.42 -12.89
N GLN A 444 -13.21 31.58 -13.51
CA GLN A 444 -14.12 32.15 -14.49
C GLN A 444 -13.66 31.84 -15.92
N GLU A 445 -12.38 32.04 -16.20
CA GLU A 445 -11.80 31.84 -17.53
C GLU A 445 -10.45 31.13 -17.46
N LEU A 446 -10.17 30.35 -18.49
CA LEU A 446 -8.87 29.74 -18.74
C LEU A 446 -8.42 30.14 -20.14
N ASN A 447 -7.23 30.75 -20.24
CA ASN A 447 -6.66 31.26 -21.49
C ASN A 447 -7.65 32.13 -22.30
N GLY A 448 -8.44 32.96 -21.60
CA GLY A 448 -9.43 33.88 -22.19
C GLY A 448 -10.70 33.21 -22.72
N LYS A 449 -10.92 31.93 -22.40
CA LYS A 449 -12.14 31.18 -22.75
C LYS A 449 -12.94 30.83 -21.49
N THR A 450 -14.25 31.03 -21.57
CA THR A 450 -15.19 30.68 -20.49
C THR A 450 -15.55 29.19 -20.52
N ALA A 451 -16.16 28.71 -19.43
CA ALA A 451 -16.65 27.34 -19.31
C ALA A 451 -17.55 26.92 -20.48
N ASP A 452 -18.40 27.82 -20.99
CA ASP A 452 -19.36 27.51 -22.06
C ASP A 452 -18.70 27.30 -23.42
N VAL A 453 -17.54 27.93 -23.67
CA VAL A 453 -16.74 27.68 -24.88
C VAL A 453 -16.12 26.29 -24.80
N TYR A 454 -15.54 25.93 -23.67
CA TYR A 454 -14.97 24.59 -23.44
C TYR A 454 -16.03 23.48 -23.46
N LYS A 455 -17.28 23.77 -23.05
CA LYS A 455 -18.39 22.81 -23.18
C LYS A 455 -18.75 22.47 -24.63
N LYS A 456 -18.59 23.43 -25.55
CA LYS A 456 -19.00 23.28 -26.96
C LYS A 456 -17.90 22.66 -27.83
N ASP A 457 -16.63 22.83 -27.44
CA ASP A 457 -15.49 22.35 -28.20
C ASP A 457 -14.87 21.09 -27.57
N THR A 458 -15.28 19.92 -28.08
CA THR A 458 -14.78 18.62 -27.62
C THR A 458 -13.31 18.36 -27.95
N SER A 459 -12.67 19.21 -28.77
CA SER A 459 -11.23 19.10 -29.06
C SER A 459 -10.35 19.61 -27.91
N LEU A 460 -10.90 20.49 -27.07
CA LEU A 460 -10.24 21.02 -25.89
C LEU A 460 -10.47 20.05 -24.72
N LYS A 461 -9.45 19.24 -24.41
CA LYS A 461 -9.49 18.17 -23.39
C LYS A 461 -9.56 18.67 -21.94
N ILE A 462 -10.29 19.75 -21.64
CA ILE A 462 -10.33 20.33 -20.29
C ILE A 462 -11.63 19.89 -19.60
N PRO A 463 -11.55 19.23 -18.42
CA PRO A 463 -12.73 18.77 -17.71
C PRO A 463 -13.66 19.92 -17.31
N LYS A 464 -14.99 19.74 -17.47
CA LYS A 464 -16.00 20.75 -17.08
C LYS A 464 -15.91 21.13 -15.60
N GLN A 465 -15.53 20.17 -14.78
CA GLN A 465 -15.44 20.29 -13.33
C GLN A 465 -14.42 21.34 -12.87
N VAL A 466 -13.49 21.76 -13.74
CA VAL A 466 -12.53 22.82 -13.42
C VAL A 466 -13.23 24.16 -13.18
N PHE A 467 -14.36 24.42 -13.84
CA PHE A 467 -15.09 25.68 -13.73
C PHE A 467 -16.25 25.65 -12.71
N SER A 468 -16.78 24.46 -12.40
CA SER A 468 -17.93 24.33 -11.49
C SER A 468 -17.55 24.36 -10.00
N ARG A 469 -16.26 24.23 -9.69
CA ARG A 469 -15.77 24.12 -8.31
C ARG A 469 -15.47 25.50 -7.70
N GLU A 470 -15.77 25.63 -6.42
CA GLU A 470 -15.20 26.67 -5.57
C GLU A 470 -13.85 26.19 -5.04
N TYR A 471 -12.80 26.91 -5.37
CA TYR A 471 -11.45 26.63 -4.93
C TYR A 471 -11.20 27.32 -3.61
N ARG A 472 -10.84 26.55 -2.60
CA ARG A 472 -10.20 27.07 -1.39
C ARG A 472 -8.71 27.18 -1.67
N VAL A 473 -8.17 28.37 -1.53
CA VAL A 473 -6.76 28.67 -1.77
C VAL A 473 -6.15 29.33 -0.56
N THR A 474 -4.82 29.25 -0.47
CA THR A 474 -4.03 29.99 0.52
C THR A 474 -3.01 30.83 -0.21
N TYR A 475 -2.52 31.86 0.48
CA TYR A 475 -1.35 32.64 0.09
C TYR A 475 -0.25 32.52 1.13
N ARG A 476 1.02 32.51 0.71
CA ARG A 476 2.19 32.50 1.62
C ARG A 476 3.51 32.74 0.87
N ASP A 477 4.54 33.02 1.65
CA ASP A 477 5.89 33.36 1.20
C ASP A 477 6.93 32.26 1.42
N SER A 478 6.49 31.04 1.71
CA SER A 478 7.36 29.86 1.81
C SER A 478 6.62 28.60 1.37
N LEU A 479 7.35 27.52 1.09
CA LEU A 479 6.78 26.18 0.91
C LEU A 479 6.82 25.43 2.24
N VAL A 480 5.81 24.58 2.47
CA VAL A 480 5.77 23.70 3.65
C VAL A 480 6.42 22.35 3.35
N SER A 481 6.75 21.60 4.40
CA SER A 481 7.45 20.32 4.30
C SER A 481 6.73 19.23 3.48
N SER A 482 5.41 19.35 3.26
CA SER A 482 4.62 18.44 2.44
C SER A 482 4.73 18.72 0.94
N GLU A 483 5.48 19.74 0.52
CA GLU A 483 5.48 20.22 -0.85
C GLU A 483 6.88 20.31 -1.45
N THR A 484 7.01 19.87 -2.69
CA THR A 484 8.23 20.02 -3.48
C THR A 484 7.90 20.58 -4.86
N ILE A 485 8.79 21.39 -5.42
CA ILE A 485 8.61 21.93 -6.78
C ILE A 485 8.87 20.80 -7.78
N ALA A 486 7.90 20.53 -8.65
CA ALA A 486 8.03 19.57 -9.73
C ALA A 486 8.55 20.24 -11.02
N ALA A 487 8.05 21.45 -11.32
CA ALA A 487 8.44 22.19 -12.51
C ALA A 487 8.23 23.70 -12.34
N GLY A 488 8.95 24.51 -13.13
CA GLY A 488 8.84 25.97 -13.14
C GLY A 488 9.60 26.67 -12.00
N LYS A 489 9.32 27.97 -11.81
CA LYS A 489 9.97 28.80 -10.78
C LYS A 489 8.92 29.30 -9.80
N TRP A 490 9.07 28.91 -8.54
CA TRP A 490 8.18 29.37 -7.48
C TRP A 490 8.51 30.79 -7.06
N ILE A 491 7.46 31.60 -6.84
CA ILE A 491 7.54 33.00 -6.44
C ILE A 491 6.65 33.18 -5.22
N GLY A 492 7.23 33.58 -4.08
CA GLY A 492 6.53 33.62 -2.80
C GLY A 492 5.95 34.98 -2.41
N LYS A 493 6.44 36.08 -2.99
CA LYS A 493 6.00 37.44 -2.67
C LYS A 493 5.80 38.24 -3.94
N VAL A 494 4.67 38.92 -4.03
CA VAL A 494 4.31 39.79 -5.14
C VAL A 494 3.53 40.99 -4.59
N ALA A 495 3.76 42.17 -5.15
CA ALA A 495 3.02 43.37 -4.78
C ALA A 495 1.53 43.23 -5.16
N ALA A 496 0.63 43.80 -4.36
CA ALA A 496 -0.82 43.70 -4.55
C ALA A 496 -1.31 44.12 -5.96
N ASN A 497 -0.60 45.04 -6.62
CA ASN A 497 -1.00 45.64 -7.90
C ASN A 497 -0.33 45.00 -9.13
N ALA A 498 0.19 43.77 -9.01
CA ALA A 498 0.79 43.09 -10.16
C ALA A 498 -0.28 42.75 -11.22
N ALA A 499 -0.04 43.14 -12.48
CA ALA A 499 -0.96 42.89 -13.60
C ALA A 499 -1.15 41.39 -13.91
N GLU A 500 -0.11 40.57 -13.67
CA GLU A 500 -0.19 39.11 -13.76
C GLU A 500 0.36 38.49 -12.48
N ILE A 501 -0.49 37.76 -11.75
CA ILE A 501 -0.12 37.13 -10.48
C ILE A 501 0.45 35.73 -10.74
N PRO A 502 1.73 35.44 -10.42
CA PRO A 502 2.30 34.12 -10.58
C PRO A 502 1.79 33.18 -9.49
N ILE A 503 1.06 32.14 -9.88
CA ILE A 503 0.53 31.12 -8.97
C ILE A 503 1.25 29.79 -9.12
N SER A 504 1.12 28.96 -8.09
CA SER A 504 1.69 27.62 -8.06
C SER A 504 0.60 26.56 -7.88
N VAL A 505 0.46 25.66 -8.85
CA VAL A 505 -0.61 24.65 -8.90
C VAL A 505 -0.09 23.26 -8.53
N GLU A 506 -0.94 22.39 -7.99
CA GLU A 506 -0.59 21.00 -7.72
C GLU A 506 -0.39 20.22 -9.03
N ASN A 507 0.63 19.36 -9.07
CA ASN A 507 1.10 18.70 -10.29
C ASN A 507 0.07 17.73 -10.86
N LYS A 508 -0.56 16.88 -10.04
CA LYS A 508 -1.58 15.94 -10.52
C LYS A 508 -2.84 16.67 -10.99
N PHE A 509 -3.21 17.75 -10.31
CA PHE A 509 -4.29 18.63 -10.72
C PHE A 509 -3.98 19.29 -12.06
N ALA A 510 -2.76 19.74 -12.29
CA ALA A 510 -2.35 20.26 -13.58
C ALA A 510 -2.39 19.18 -14.67
N GLU A 511 -1.86 17.99 -14.41
CA GLU A 511 -1.86 16.86 -15.35
C GLU A 511 -3.29 16.43 -15.72
N HIS A 512 -4.16 16.25 -14.73
CA HIS A 512 -5.54 15.80 -14.92
C HIS A 512 -6.38 16.82 -15.70
N ASN A 513 -6.10 18.10 -15.52
CA ASN A 513 -6.82 19.19 -16.19
C ASN A 513 -6.08 19.72 -17.42
N HIS A 514 -5.00 19.05 -17.83
CA HIS A 514 -4.16 19.42 -18.96
C HIS A 514 -3.63 20.87 -18.92
N LEU A 515 -3.40 21.40 -17.72
CA LEU A 515 -2.85 22.73 -17.49
C LEU A 515 -1.33 22.71 -17.68
N LYS A 516 -0.78 23.77 -18.25
CA LYS A 516 0.65 23.93 -18.54
C LYS A 516 1.21 25.16 -17.84
N ILE A 517 2.53 25.16 -17.63
CA ILE A 517 3.24 26.35 -17.15
C ILE A 517 3.06 27.46 -18.19
N GLY A 518 2.65 28.63 -17.73
CA GLY A 518 2.35 29.79 -18.57
C GLY A 518 0.88 30.01 -18.90
N ASP A 519 0.00 29.03 -18.63
CA ASP A 519 -1.45 29.23 -18.81
C ASP A 519 -1.98 30.36 -17.90
N LYS A 520 -2.93 31.12 -18.44
CA LYS A 520 -3.59 32.23 -17.75
C LYS A 520 -4.93 31.77 -17.18
N LEU A 521 -5.15 32.03 -15.90
CA LEU A 521 -6.36 31.67 -15.17
C LEU A 521 -6.98 32.95 -14.60
N LEU A 522 -8.22 33.25 -14.97
CA LEU A 522 -8.98 34.36 -14.39
C LEU A 522 -9.83 33.86 -13.23
N PHE A 523 -9.47 34.24 -12.01
CA PHE A 523 -10.23 33.88 -10.83
C PHE A 523 -11.16 35.02 -10.40
N ASN A 524 -12.37 34.66 -10.00
CA ASN A 524 -13.27 35.52 -9.26
C ASN A 524 -13.04 35.31 -7.75
N VAL A 525 -12.45 36.30 -7.10
CA VAL A 525 -12.21 36.36 -5.66
C VAL A 525 -13.32 37.20 -5.04
N GLN A 526 -14.42 36.54 -4.69
CA GLN A 526 -15.58 37.18 -4.03
C GLN A 526 -16.11 38.45 -4.72
N GLY A 527 -16.08 38.50 -6.05
CA GLY A 527 -16.53 39.64 -6.88
C GLY A 527 -15.40 40.38 -7.58
N VAL A 528 -14.14 40.19 -7.17
CA VAL A 528 -12.97 40.82 -7.79
C VAL A 528 -12.32 39.83 -8.76
N PHE A 529 -12.20 40.22 -10.03
CA PHE A 529 -11.53 39.41 -11.05
C PHE A 529 -10.01 39.61 -10.99
N MET A 530 -9.28 38.51 -10.85
CA MET A 530 -7.82 38.49 -10.78
C MET A 530 -7.23 37.60 -11.85
N THR A 531 -6.38 38.19 -12.70
CA THR A 531 -5.65 37.46 -13.74
C THR A 531 -4.38 36.85 -13.15
N THR A 532 -4.29 35.53 -13.21
CA THR A 532 -3.17 34.76 -12.69
C THR A 532 -2.48 33.97 -13.79
N LYS A 533 -1.22 33.60 -13.58
CA LYS A 533 -0.41 32.81 -14.51
C LYS A 533 0.28 31.67 -13.78
N ILE A 534 0.24 30.47 -14.34
CA ILE A 534 0.91 29.31 -13.75
C ILE A 534 2.44 29.48 -13.89
N ALA A 535 3.12 29.80 -12.79
CA ALA A 535 4.57 29.98 -12.76
C ALA A 535 5.33 28.72 -12.33
N SER A 536 4.70 27.86 -11.54
CA SER A 536 5.28 26.60 -11.06
C SER A 536 4.22 25.53 -10.79
N MET A 537 4.67 24.28 -10.80
CA MET A 537 3.88 23.10 -10.42
C MET A 537 4.52 22.43 -9.21
N ARG A 538 3.68 22.03 -8.26
CA ARG A 538 4.09 21.47 -6.96
C ARG A 538 3.64 20.03 -6.83
N LYS A 539 4.53 19.15 -6.40
CA LYS A 539 4.15 17.84 -5.89
C LYS A 539 3.75 17.99 -4.43
N VAL A 540 2.49 17.68 -4.12
CA VAL A 540 1.91 17.84 -2.79
C VAL A 540 1.66 16.46 -2.17
N ASN A 541 2.18 16.24 -0.96
CA ASN A 541 1.96 15.02 -0.20
C ASN A 541 0.70 15.15 0.68
N TRP A 542 -0.44 14.74 0.14
CA TRP A 542 -1.74 14.72 0.82
C TRP A 542 -1.84 13.74 1.99
N ASN A 543 -0.86 12.83 2.15
CA ASN A 543 -0.87 11.87 3.26
C ASN A 543 -0.29 12.46 4.55
N ARG A 544 0.33 13.64 4.50
CA ARG A 544 0.75 14.35 5.71
C ARG A 544 -0.40 15.20 6.26
N ILE A 545 -0.55 15.22 7.58
CA ILE A 545 -1.51 16.07 8.30
C ILE A 545 -1.00 17.52 8.28
N GLN A 546 -1.10 18.16 7.11
CA GLN A 546 -0.81 19.57 6.87
C GLN A 546 -1.91 20.17 5.99
N THR A 547 -2.19 21.45 6.15
CA THR A 547 -3.15 22.19 5.32
C THR A 547 -2.58 22.40 3.92
N ASN A 548 -2.91 21.49 3.03
CA ASN A 548 -2.49 21.48 1.63
C ASN A 548 -3.58 22.07 0.73
N PHE A 549 -3.18 22.77 -0.34
CA PHE A 549 -4.10 23.43 -1.28
C PHE A 549 -3.76 23.04 -2.71
N LEU A 550 -4.74 23.10 -3.63
CA LEU A 550 -4.52 22.85 -5.05
C LEU A 550 -3.80 24.03 -5.72
N VAL A 551 -4.20 25.25 -5.37
CA VAL A 551 -3.63 26.50 -5.90
C VAL A 551 -3.06 27.30 -4.74
N LEU A 552 -1.83 27.78 -4.93
CA LEU A 552 -1.06 28.56 -3.97
C LEU A 552 -0.75 29.94 -4.56
N PHE A 553 -1.17 30.98 -3.86
CA PHE A 553 -0.87 32.37 -4.21
C PHE A 553 0.38 32.87 -3.49
N PRO A 554 1.13 33.81 -4.09
CA PRO A 554 2.19 34.52 -3.40
C PRO A 554 1.57 35.44 -2.33
N LYS A 555 2.31 35.67 -1.25
CA LYS A 555 1.94 36.64 -0.22
C LYS A 555 1.91 38.06 -0.82
N GLY A 556 0.93 38.87 -0.40
CA GLY A 556 0.73 40.26 -0.80
C GLY A 556 -0.46 40.49 -1.74
N VAL A 557 -1.02 39.44 -2.34
CA VAL A 557 -2.12 39.55 -3.33
C VAL A 557 -3.50 39.35 -2.70
N LEU A 558 -3.63 38.31 -1.87
CA LEU A 558 -4.90 37.94 -1.24
C LEU A 558 -4.97 38.37 0.24
N ASP A 559 -3.98 39.14 0.71
CA ASP A 559 -3.86 39.56 2.10
C ASP A 559 -5.03 40.44 2.57
N GLN A 560 -5.71 41.12 1.63
CA GLN A 560 -6.89 41.97 1.88
C GLN A 560 -8.20 41.30 1.47
N ALA A 561 -8.18 40.02 1.07
CA ALA A 561 -9.40 39.30 0.75
C ALA A 561 -10.23 39.10 2.04
N PRO A 562 -11.57 39.18 1.96
CA PRO A 562 -12.45 39.06 3.13
C PRO A 562 -12.44 37.70 3.81
#